data_AF-A0AAE0R1B6-F1
#
_entry.id   AF-A0AAE0R1B6-F1
#
_cell.length_a   1.000
_cell.length_b   1.000
_cell.length_c   1.000
_cell.angle_alpha   90.00
_cell.angle_beta   90.00
_cell.angle_gamma   90.00
#
_symmetry.space_group_name_H-M   'P 1'
#
loop_
_entity.id
_entity.type
_entity.pdbx_description
1 polymer ?
#
loop_
_entity_poly.entity_id
_entity_poly.type
_entity_poly.pdbx_seq_one_letter_code
_entity_poly.pdbx_strand_id
1 'polypeptide(L)'
;KSKDSFRFKCLLCLPKTNYIAAYRNSPSNLRKHIEFEGKTSFGMSVFNLSNAIMGSGILGLSYAMSNTGIIMFLFLLICIAILSSYSIHLLLKSAGVVGIRAYEQLGKRAFGHLGKILAAVVITMHNIGEITLIYWAI
;
A
#
# COMPACT_ATOMS: atom_id res chain seq x y z
N LYS A 1 -24.31 -30.95 -6.05
CA LYS A 1 -22.98 -31.05 -5.40
C LYS A 1 -21.93 -30.65 -6.44
N SER A 2 -21.79 -29.34 -6.66
CA SER A 2 -21.20 -28.74 -7.87
C SER A 2 -19.69 -28.55 -7.72
N LYS A 3 -18.95 -29.17 -8.63
CA LYS A 3 -17.53 -28.92 -8.88
C LYS A 3 -17.43 -27.68 -9.78
N ASP A 4 -17.20 -26.51 -9.18
CA ASP A 4 -16.82 -25.30 -9.91
C ASP A 4 -15.31 -25.09 -9.72
N SER A 5 -14.49 -25.89 -10.41
CA SER A 5 -14.04 -25.61 -11.78
C SER A 5 -13.41 -24.22 -11.88
N PHE A 6 -12.13 -24.18 -11.49
CA PHE A 6 -11.06 -23.45 -12.14
C PHE A 6 -11.46 -22.80 -13.49
N ARG A 7 -12.07 -21.63 -13.43
CA ARG A 7 -11.95 -20.62 -14.49
C ARG A 7 -11.54 -19.31 -13.86
N PHE A 8 -10.25 -19.27 -13.55
CA PHE A 8 -9.37 -18.17 -13.91
C PHE A 8 -9.67 -17.71 -15.35
N LYS A 9 -10.75 -16.94 -15.53
CA LYS A 9 -10.96 -16.18 -16.76
C LYS A 9 -10.11 -14.92 -16.61
N CYS A 10 -8.87 -15.10 -17.02
CA CYS A 10 -7.89 -14.11 -17.44
C CYS A 10 -8.47 -12.68 -17.53
N LEU A 11 -8.42 -11.92 -16.43
CA LEU A 11 -8.57 -10.47 -16.48
C LEU A 11 -7.47 -9.82 -17.34
N LEU A 12 -6.40 -10.56 -17.63
CA LEU A 12 -5.33 -10.20 -18.56
C LEU A 12 -5.73 -10.28 -20.05
N CYS A 13 -6.84 -10.94 -20.42
CA CYS A 13 -7.33 -10.99 -21.81
C CYS A 13 -8.54 -10.08 -22.07
N LEU A 14 -8.99 -9.28 -21.09
CA LEU A 14 -10.05 -8.30 -21.35
C LEU A 14 -9.43 -7.02 -21.93
N PRO A 15 -9.80 -6.61 -23.15
CA PRO A 15 -9.30 -5.38 -23.75
C PRO A 15 -9.60 -4.20 -22.82
N LYS A 16 -8.59 -3.33 -22.64
CA LYS A 16 -8.53 -2.18 -21.70
C LYS A 16 -9.84 -1.37 -21.60
N THR A 17 -10.57 -1.26 -22.70
CA THR A 17 -11.84 -0.52 -22.81
C THR A 17 -12.99 -1.15 -22.01
N ASN A 18 -13.08 -2.48 -21.97
CA ASN A 18 -14.20 -3.18 -21.32
C ASN A 18 -14.03 -3.32 -19.81
N TYR A 19 -12.78 -3.31 -19.32
CA TYR A 19 -12.50 -3.37 -17.89
C TYR A 19 -12.84 -2.05 -17.16
N ILE A 20 -12.53 -0.91 -17.78
CA ILE A 20 -12.86 0.43 -17.25
C ILE A 20 -14.38 0.67 -17.35
N ALA A 21 -15.02 0.21 -18.44
CA ALA A 21 -16.47 0.29 -18.59
C ALA A 21 -17.22 -0.62 -17.59
N ALA A 22 -16.69 -1.81 -17.28
CA ALA A 22 -17.24 -2.69 -16.24
C ALA A 22 -17.08 -2.10 -14.83
N TYR A 23 -16.00 -1.36 -14.56
CA TYR A 23 -15.80 -0.64 -13.31
C TYR A 23 -16.72 0.58 -13.20
N ARG A 24 -16.90 1.34 -14.29
CA ARG A 24 -17.82 2.48 -14.40
C ARG A 24 -19.29 2.06 -14.24
N ASN A 25 -19.65 0.84 -14.65
CA ASN A 25 -21.01 0.31 -14.60
C ASN A 25 -21.27 -0.71 -13.47
N SER A 26 -20.31 -0.98 -12.56
CA SER A 26 -20.51 -1.95 -11.47
C SER A 26 -21.41 -1.34 -10.38
N PRO A 27 -22.64 -1.84 -10.17
CA PRO A 27 -23.54 -1.27 -9.19
C PRO A 27 -23.18 -1.77 -7.79
N SER A 28 -23.10 -0.84 -6.83
CA SER A 28 -23.57 -0.98 -5.43
C SER A 28 -22.63 -1.33 -4.25
N ASN A 29 -21.30 -1.44 -4.39
CA ASN A 29 -20.44 -1.57 -3.19
C ASN A 29 -19.10 -0.83 -3.20
N LEU A 30 -18.52 -0.56 -4.37
CA LEU A 30 -17.20 0.07 -4.45
C LEU A 30 -17.26 1.61 -4.34
N ARG A 31 -18.38 2.21 -4.77
CA ARG A 31 -18.73 3.58 -4.39
C ARG A 31 -19.06 3.69 -2.91
N LYS A 32 -19.74 2.73 -2.27
CA LYS A 32 -20.08 2.81 -0.83
C LYS A 32 -18.85 2.89 0.10
N HIS A 33 -17.68 2.39 -0.32
CA HIS A 33 -16.44 2.53 0.45
C HIS A 33 -15.63 3.82 0.15
N ILE A 34 -15.93 4.51 -0.94
CA ILE A 34 -15.35 5.83 -1.29
C ILE A 34 -16.32 6.96 -0.88
N GLU A 35 -17.60 6.63 -0.76
CA GLU A 35 -18.74 7.40 -0.29
C GLU A 35 -19.06 7.03 1.18
N PHE A 36 -18.04 6.63 1.95
CA PHE A 36 -18.07 7.04 3.35
C PHE A 36 -17.88 8.55 3.28
N GLU A 37 -18.92 9.31 3.61
CA GLU A 37 -18.88 10.75 3.78
C GLU A 37 -17.66 11.09 4.65
N GLY A 38 -16.55 11.36 3.98
CA GLY A 38 -15.26 11.55 4.60
C GLY A 38 -15.30 12.90 5.28
N LYS A 39 -15.73 12.94 6.53
CA LYS A 39 -15.63 14.13 7.39
C LYS A 39 -14.18 14.58 7.60
N THR A 40 -13.21 13.80 7.13
CA THR A 40 -11.79 14.12 7.12
C THR A 40 -11.43 14.86 5.83
N SER A 41 -11.15 16.16 5.94
CA SER A 41 -10.58 16.96 4.85
C SER A 41 -9.28 16.33 4.32
N PHE A 42 -8.96 16.56 3.05
CA PHE A 42 -7.67 16.17 2.45
C PHE A 42 -6.48 16.59 3.33
N GLY A 43 -6.54 17.79 3.91
CA GLY A 43 -5.54 18.27 4.86
C GLY A 43 -5.43 17.36 6.09
N MET A 44 -6.56 16.97 6.70
CA MET A 44 -6.57 16.08 7.87
C MET A 44 -6.01 14.70 7.56
N SER A 45 -6.28 14.15 6.38
CA SER A 45 -5.70 12.87 5.95
C SER A 45 -4.19 12.96 5.74
N VAL A 46 -3.69 14.06 5.15
CA VAL A 46 -2.25 14.32 5.00
C VAL A 46 -1.59 14.49 6.36
N PHE A 47 -2.18 15.28 7.27
CA PHE A 47 -1.65 15.46 8.62
C PHE A 47 -1.63 14.17 9.43
N ASN A 48 -2.66 13.34 9.34
CA ASN A 48 -2.69 12.04 10.00
C ASN A 48 -1.61 11.10 9.44
N LEU A 49 -1.38 11.13 8.12
CA LEU A 49 -0.31 10.36 7.49
C LEU A 49 1.08 10.89 7.92
N SER A 50 1.27 12.22 7.97
CA SER A 50 2.51 12.82 8.43
C SER A 50 2.84 12.45 9.88
N ASN A 51 1.86 12.45 10.78
CA ASN A 51 2.03 12.00 12.16
C ASN A 51 2.42 10.52 12.25
N ALA A 52 1.90 9.67 11.37
CA ALA A 52 2.29 8.26 11.32
C ALA A 52 3.74 8.08 10.83
N ILE A 53 4.19 8.88 9.85
CA ILE A 53 5.56 8.78 9.28
C ILE A 53 6.60 9.41 10.21
N MET A 54 6.28 10.52 10.87
CA MET A 54 7.22 11.27 11.69
C MET A 54 7.73 10.50 12.92
N GLY A 55 7.00 9.50 13.42
CA GLY A 55 7.25 8.80 14.69
C GLY A 55 8.67 8.26 14.89
N SER A 56 8.85 6.94 14.86
CA SER A 56 10.15 6.28 14.97
C SER A 56 11.07 6.54 13.77
N GLY A 57 10.50 6.89 12.61
CA GLY A 57 11.23 7.13 11.37
C GLY A 57 12.26 8.27 11.48
N ILE A 58 12.01 9.31 12.28
CA ILE A 58 12.93 10.45 12.41
C ILE A 58 14.26 10.06 13.07
N LEU A 59 14.23 9.09 13.98
CA LEU A 59 15.42 8.55 14.65
C LEU A 59 16.31 7.78 13.66
N GLY A 60 15.69 7.01 12.75
CA GLY A 60 16.41 6.35 11.67
C GLY A 60 16.98 7.34 10.65
N LEU A 61 16.22 8.38 10.30
CA LEU A 61 16.69 9.41 9.35
C LEU A 61 17.86 10.23 9.92
N SER A 62 17.84 10.60 11.19
CA SER A 62 18.93 11.36 11.81
C SER A 62 20.22 10.54 11.90
N TYR A 63 20.11 9.24 12.20
CA TYR A 63 21.23 8.31 12.15
C TYR A 63 21.79 8.13 10.72
N ALA A 64 20.92 8.02 9.71
CA ALA A 64 21.38 7.94 8.32
C ALA A 64 22.10 9.23 7.89
N MET A 65 21.63 10.41 8.33
CA MET A 65 22.24 11.70 8.04
C MET A 65 23.64 11.82 8.66
N SER A 66 23.82 11.40 9.93
CA SER A 66 25.10 11.51 10.63
C SER A 66 26.18 10.61 10.02
N ASN A 67 25.81 9.46 9.46
CA ASN A 67 26.76 8.49 8.90
C ASN A 67 27.06 8.68 7.40
N THR A 68 26.12 9.23 6.61
CA THR A 68 26.29 9.32 5.14
C THR A 68 26.68 10.72 4.65
N GLY A 69 26.58 11.75 5.50
CA GLY A 69 26.81 13.13 5.12
C GLY A 69 25.65 13.75 4.32
N ILE A 70 25.60 15.09 4.27
CA ILE A 70 24.40 15.81 3.81
C ILE A 70 24.06 15.60 2.33
N ILE A 71 25.07 15.51 1.46
CA ILE A 71 24.87 15.37 0.00
C ILE A 71 24.30 14.00 -0.34
N MET A 72 24.88 12.92 0.21
CA MET A 72 24.41 11.56 0.00
C MET A 72 23.02 11.36 0.61
N PHE A 73 22.79 11.91 1.80
CA PHE A 73 21.49 11.87 2.46
C PHE A 73 20.39 12.52 1.61
N LEU A 74 20.62 13.70 1.04
CA LEU A 74 19.66 14.37 0.14
C LEU A 74 19.37 13.55 -1.11
N PHE A 75 20.40 12.94 -1.71
CA PHE A 75 20.21 12.05 -2.86
C PHE A 75 19.33 10.85 -2.50
N LEU A 76 19.61 10.18 -1.37
CA LEU A 76 18.82 9.05 -0.87
C LEU A 76 17.37 9.45 -0.58
N LEU A 77 17.13 10.63 0.00
CA LEU A 77 15.78 11.14 0.24
C LEU A 77 15.00 11.35 -1.07
N ILE A 78 15.63 11.92 -2.10
CA ILE A 78 14.99 12.12 -3.40
C ILE A 78 14.66 10.75 -4.03
N CYS A 79 15.59 9.79 -3.98
CA CYS A 79 15.35 8.43 -4.48
C CYS A 79 14.18 7.75 -3.77
N ILE A 80 14.12 7.80 -2.44
CA ILE A 80 13.04 7.21 -1.64
C ILE A 80 11.72 7.96 -1.90
N ALA A 81 11.73 9.27 -2.08
CA ALA A 81 10.54 10.06 -2.40
C ALA A 81 9.93 9.65 -3.75
N ILE A 82 10.76 9.43 -4.78
CA ILE A 82 10.32 8.93 -6.09
C ILE A 82 9.77 7.50 -5.96
N LEU A 83 10.50 6.61 -5.27
CA LEU A 83 10.08 5.22 -5.07
C LEU A 83 8.77 5.11 -4.28
N SER A 84 8.60 5.94 -3.25
CA SER A 84 7.37 6.00 -2.43
C SER A 84 6.19 6.52 -3.26
N SER A 85 6.39 7.58 -4.03
CA SER A 85 5.37 8.12 -4.94
C SER A 85 4.92 7.08 -5.97
N TYR A 86 5.87 6.33 -6.54
CA TYR A 86 5.57 5.23 -7.46
C TYR A 86 4.81 4.09 -6.78
N SER A 87 5.22 3.72 -5.55
CA SER A 87 4.57 2.68 -4.76
C SER A 87 3.11 3.03 -4.44
N ILE A 88 2.83 4.27 -4.01
CA ILE A 88 1.47 4.75 -3.78
C ILE A 88 0.64 4.69 -5.06
N HIS A 89 1.20 5.13 -6.19
CA HIS A 89 0.50 5.08 -7.47
C HIS A 89 0.18 3.63 -7.91
N LEU A 90 1.13 2.70 -7.75
CA LEU A 90 0.92 1.28 -8.01
C LEU A 90 -0.14 0.69 -7.07
N LEU A 91 -0.10 1.06 -5.80
CA LEU A 91 -1.04 0.59 -4.78
C LEU A 91 -2.45 1.08 -5.08
N LEU A 92 -2.62 2.37 -5.39
CA LEU A 92 -3.91 2.97 -5.74
C LEU A 92 -4.48 2.35 -7.02
N LYS A 93 -3.64 2.13 -8.03
CA LYS A 93 -4.06 1.48 -9.28
C LYS A 93 -4.47 0.02 -9.05
N SER A 94 -3.74 -0.72 -8.21
CA SER A 94 -4.03 -2.11 -7.89
C SER A 94 -5.26 -2.25 -7.00
N ALA A 95 -5.43 -1.37 -6.02
CA ALA A 95 -6.61 -1.28 -5.17
C ALA A 95 -7.86 -0.89 -5.98
N GLY A 96 -7.70 0.01 -6.96
CA GLY A 96 -8.76 0.38 -7.90
C GLY A 96 -9.13 -0.75 -8.87
N VAL A 97 -8.23 -1.69 -9.16
CA VAL A 97 -8.55 -2.86 -10.01
C VAL A 97 -9.25 -3.96 -9.19
N VAL A 98 -8.79 -4.18 -7.96
CA VAL A 98 -9.21 -5.32 -7.15
C VAL A 98 -10.38 -4.98 -6.21
N GLY A 99 -10.58 -3.70 -5.89
CA GLY A 99 -11.60 -3.23 -4.95
C GLY A 99 -11.34 -3.63 -3.49
N ILE A 100 -10.12 -4.09 -3.16
CA ILE A 100 -9.74 -4.55 -1.83
C ILE A 100 -8.62 -3.64 -1.28
N ARG A 101 -8.79 -3.14 -0.06
CA ARG A 101 -7.86 -2.22 0.61
C ARG A 101 -6.83 -2.89 1.52
N ALA A 102 -6.92 -4.21 1.74
CA ALA A 102 -5.99 -4.95 2.57
C ALA A 102 -4.82 -5.51 1.75
N TYR A 103 -3.58 -5.20 2.18
CA TYR A 103 -2.34 -5.69 1.55
C TYR A 103 -2.31 -7.22 1.39
N GLU A 104 -2.83 -7.95 2.39
CA GLU A 104 -2.87 -9.41 2.41
C GLU A 104 -3.74 -10.00 1.29
N GLN A 105 -4.90 -9.40 1.06
CA GLN A 105 -5.86 -9.84 0.05
C GLN A 105 -5.45 -9.36 -1.35
N LEU A 106 -4.79 -8.21 -1.43
CA LEU A 106 -4.18 -7.72 -2.65
C LEU A 106 -3.05 -8.66 -3.11
N GLY A 107 -2.15 -9.02 -2.20
CA GLY A 107 -1.10 -10.01 -2.42
C GLY A 107 -1.67 -11.38 -2.78
N LYS A 108 -2.75 -11.81 -2.11
CA LYS A 108 -3.46 -13.06 -2.44
C LYS A 108 -3.95 -13.11 -3.88
N ARG A 109 -4.43 -11.97 -4.40
CA ARG A 109 -5.01 -11.89 -5.75
C ARG A 109 -3.95 -11.70 -6.83
N ALA A 110 -2.83 -11.05 -6.50
CA ALA A 110 -1.71 -10.83 -7.41
C ALA A 110 -0.78 -12.05 -7.54
N PHE A 111 -0.45 -12.71 -6.43
CA PHE A 111 0.54 -13.80 -6.37
C PHE A 111 -0.02 -15.11 -5.79
N GLY A 112 -1.33 -15.20 -5.53
CA GLY A 112 -1.93 -16.38 -4.91
C GLY A 112 -1.65 -16.47 -3.41
N HIS A 113 -1.80 -17.66 -2.82
CA HIS A 113 -1.67 -17.84 -1.37
C HIS A 113 -0.31 -17.42 -0.81
N LEU A 114 0.77 -17.59 -1.58
CA LEU A 114 2.11 -17.13 -1.24
C LEU A 114 2.17 -15.61 -1.03
N GLY A 115 1.52 -14.82 -1.89
CA GLY A 115 1.46 -13.36 -1.73
C GLY A 115 0.73 -12.90 -0.46
N LYS A 116 -0.26 -13.68 0.00
CA LYS A 116 -0.94 -13.43 1.28
C LYS A 116 0.03 -13.56 2.45
N ILE A 117 0.76 -14.67 2.48
CA ILE A 117 1.71 -14.99 3.55
C ILE A 117 2.88 -13.99 3.54
N LEU A 118 3.44 -13.69 2.36
CA LEU A 118 4.52 -12.72 2.23
C LEU A 118 4.10 -11.32 2.73
N ALA A 119 2.92 -10.85 2.34
CA ALA A 119 2.42 -9.56 2.84
C ALA A 119 2.23 -9.57 4.36
N ALA A 120 1.67 -10.63 4.93
CA ALA A 120 1.50 -10.78 6.38
C ALA A 120 2.85 -10.77 7.11
N VAL A 121 3.84 -11.53 6.61
CA VAL A 121 5.19 -11.61 7.18
C VAL A 121 5.89 -10.25 7.13
N VAL A 122 5.81 -9.54 6.01
CA VAL A 122 6.43 -8.21 5.89
C VAL A 122 5.84 -7.22 6.89
N ILE A 123 4.51 -7.23 7.08
CA ILE A 123 3.83 -6.35 8.04
C ILE A 123 4.24 -6.69 9.48
N THR A 124 4.29 -7.97 9.84
CA THR A 124 4.71 -8.37 11.19
C THR A 124 6.18 -8.07 11.44
N MET A 125 7.06 -8.28 10.45
CA MET A 125 8.47 -7.91 10.53
C MET A 125 8.65 -6.40 10.73
N HIS A 126 7.88 -5.57 10.02
CA HIS A 126 7.91 -4.12 10.20
C HIS A 126 7.48 -3.74 11.62
N ASN A 127 6.34 -4.25 12.12
CA ASN A 127 5.89 -3.98 13.49
C ASN A 127 6.91 -4.41 14.56
N ILE A 128 7.57 -5.57 14.40
CA ILE A 128 8.60 -6.03 15.34
C ILE A 128 9.81 -5.09 15.29
N GLY A 129 10.22 -4.65 14.10
CA GLY A 129 11.32 -3.71 13.92
C GLY A 129 11.06 -2.38 14.61
N GLU A 130 9.85 -1.84 14.50
CA GLU A 130 9.43 -0.62 15.20
C GLU A 130 9.49 -0.77 16.71
N ILE A 131 8.92 -1.87 17.22
CA ILE A 131 8.91 -2.18 18.65
C ILE A 131 10.34 -2.35 19.18
N THR A 132 11.18 -3.06 18.42
CA THR A 132 12.58 -3.34 18.77
C THR A 132 13.40 -2.06 18.78
N LEU A 133 13.26 -1.20 17.76
CA LEU A 133 13.94 0.10 17.71
C LEU A 133 13.59 0.96 18.94
N ILE A 134 12.31 0.99 19.33
CA ILE A 134 11.87 1.75 20.51
C ILE A 134 12.44 1.15 21.79
N TYR A 135 12.38 -0.17 21.98
CA TYR A 135 12.91 -0.80 23.19
C TYR A 135 14.44 -0.70 23.33
N TRP A 136 15.17 -0.63 22.22
CA TRP A 136 16.63 -0.42 22.25
C TRP A 136 17.03 1.06 22.37
N ALA A 137 16.12 1.99 22.02
CA ALA A 137 16.37 3.42 22.09
C ALA A 137 15.97 4.06 23.44
N ILE A 138 15.19 3.34 24.26
CA ILE A 138 14.87 3.68 25.67
C ILE A 138 15.88 3.00 26.58
#